data_AF-A0A0F9FNS9-F1
#
_entry.id   AF-A0A0F9FNS9-F1
#
_cell.length_a   1.000
_cell.length_b   1.000
_cell.length_c   1.000
_cell.angle_alpha   90.00
_cell.angle_beta   90.00
_cell.angle_gamma   90.00
#
_symmetry.space_group_name_H-M   'P 1'
#
loop_
_entity.id
_entity.type
_entity.pdbx_description
1 polymer ?
#
loop_
_entity_poly.entity_id
_entity_poly.type
_entity_poly.pdbx_seq_one_letter_code
_entity_poly.pdbx_strand_id
1 'polypeptide(L)'
;MQQLIPKIDFKVLRAAVIDNYMMGAGIGKAVCFSCGNAARALAGRGINILEIGPQGQLQSVRWWTPAEIHLLWPDRFDATPGHLPLFLMLHIAMAIRDELGVIQIEGADYPGVGLHVPTGSGETIMCMHLAYPAYKFVAVYDDNHESTRYFAGAPLSGVVGRM
;
A
#
# COMPACT_ATOMS: atom_id res chain seq x y z
N MET A 1 0.20 15.86 21.54
CA MET A 1 0.71 16.48 20.30
C MET A 1 0.91 15.32 19.31
N GLN A 2 0.12 15.23 18.24
CA GLN A 2 0.32 14.18 17.22
C GLN A 2 1.54 14.58 16.39
N GLN A 3 2.66 13.87 16.53
CA GLN A 3 3.81 14.07 15.65
C GLN A 3 3.50 13.42 14.29
N LEU A 4 3.55 14.25 13.25
CA LEU A 4 3.35 13.84 11.87
C LEU A 4 4.65 13.23 11.36
N ILE A 5 4.58 11.98 10.91
CA ILE A 5 5.63 11.36 10.07
C ILE A 5 5.93 12.35 8.92
N PRO A 6 7.20 12.56 8.53
CA PRO A 6 7.53 13.34 7.33
C PRO A 6 6.60 12.98 6.18
N LYS A 7 6.13 13.98 5.43
CA LYS A 7 5.15 13.79 4.36
C LYS A 7 5.79 13.05 3.19
N ILE A 8 5.84 11.72 3.28
CA ILE A 8 6.33 10.82 2.24
C ILE A 8 5.16 10.27 1.43
N ASP A 9 5.36 10.15 0.12
CA ASP A 9 4.40 9.47 -0.75
C ASP A 9 4.73 7.98 -0.81
N PHE A 10 4.10 7.21 0.09
CA PHE A 10 4.23 5.76 0.13
C PHE A 10 3.86 5.07 -1.19
N LYS A 11 2.99 5.67 -2.01
CA LYS A 11 2.59 5.06 -3.29
C LYS A 11 3.70 5.17 -4.32
N VAL A 12 4.47 6.26 -4.29
CA VAL A 12 5.64 6.44 -5.16
C VAL A 12 6.76 5.46 -4.78
N LEU A 13 7.08 5.32 -3.49
CA LEU A 13 8.06 4.34 -3.01
C LEU A 13 7.67 2.91 -3.39
N ARG A 14 6.41 2.54 -3.14
CA ARG A 14 5.83 1.26 -3.55
C ARG A 14 5.98 1.02 -5.06
N ALA A 15 5.62 2.01 -5.87
CA ALA A 15 5.69 1.91 -7.32
C ALA A 15 7.13 1.67 -7.80
N ALA A 16 8.12 2.33 -7.20
CA ALA A 16 9.52 2.14 -7.54
C ALA A 16 10.02 0.71 -7.24
N VAL A 17 9.61 0.14 -6.10
CA VAL A 17 9.97 -1.25 -5.75
C VAL A 17 9.34 -2.25 -6.71
N ILE A 18 8.06 -2.06 -7.07
CA ILE A 18 7.35 -2.92 -8.02
C ILE A 18 7.99 -2.84 -9.41
N ASP A 19 8.30 -1.62 -9.88
CA ASP A 19 8.95 -1.37 -11.16
C ASP A 19 10.29 -2.11 -11.27
N ASN A 20 11.17 -1.95 -10.27
CA ASN A 20 12.45 -2.66 -10.22
C ASN A 20 12.29 -4.18 -10.27
N TYR A 21 11.32 -4.74 -9.54
CA TYR A 21 11.03 -6.16 -9.58
C TYR A 21 10.54 -6.62 -10.96
N MET A 22 9.57 -5.90 -11.53
CA MET A 22 9.01 -6.22 -12.84
C MET A 22 10.07 -6.16 -13.94
N MET A 23 10.93 -5.14 -13.93
CA MET A 23 12.07 -5.04 -14.85
C MET A 23 13.02 -6.24 -14.71
N GLY A 24 13.41 -6.59 -13.48
CA GLY A 24 14.30 -7.73 -13.23
C GLY A 24 13.69 -9.08 -13.63
N ALA A 25 12.36 -9.21 -13.56
CA ALA A 25 11.62 -10.41 -13.95
C ALA A 25 11.19 -10.44 -15.43
N GLY A 26 11.47 -9.37 -16.20
CA GLY A 26 11.03 -9.26 -17.60
C GLY A 26 9.52 -9.10 -17.78
N ILE A 27 8.81 -8.59 -16.78
CA ILE A 27 7.35 -8.38 -16.80
C ILE A 27 7.04 -6.96 -17.24
N GLY A 28 6.32 -6.79 -18.35
CA GLY A 28 6.02 -5.47 -18.92
C GLY A 28 4.64 -4.89 -18.61
N LYS A 29 3.77 -5.64 -17.92
CA LYS A 29 2.37 -5.25 -17.68
C LYS A 29 1.95 -5.55 -16.25
N ALA A 30 1.08 -4.70 -15.72
CA ALA A 30 0.50 -4.88 -14.41
C ALA A 30 -1.02 -4.70 -14.44
N VAL A 31 -1.65 -5.17 -13.37
CA VAL A 31 -3.04 -4.89 -13.03
C VAL A 31 -3.06 -4.34 -11.60
N CYS A 32 -3.89 -3.33 -11.35
CA CYS A 32 -3.94 -2.67 -10.05
C CYS A 32 -5.39 -2.35 -9.69
N PHE A 33 -5.92 -3.03 -8.67
CA PHE A 33 -7.18 -2.63 -8.06
C PHE A 33 -6.92 -1.42 -7.14
N SER A 34 -7.47 -0.25 -7.47
CA SER A 34 -7.17 0.99 -6.74
C SER A 34 -8.27 2.03 -6.84
N CYS A 35 -8.28 2.98 -5.90
CA CYS A 35 -9.04 4.23 -6.00
C CYS A 35 -8.20 5.33 -6.70
N GLY A 36 -7.38 5.00 -7.69
CA GLY A 36 -6.57 5.94 -8.47
C GLY A 36 -5.13 6.19 -7.98
N ASN A 37 -4.88 6.37 -6.67
CA ASN A 37 -3.55 6.81 -6.20
C ASN A 37 -2.43 5.78 -6.49
N ALA A 38 -2.67 4.49 -6.26
CA ALA A 38 -1.63 3.47 -6.49
C ALA A 38 -1.40 3.22 -7.98
N ALA A 39 -2.48 3.21 -8.77
CA ALA A 39 -2.40 3.07 -10.22
C ALA A 39 -1.67 4.26 -10.87
N ARG A 40 -1.95 5.50 -10.45
CA ARG A 40 -1.23 6.70 -10.91
C ARG A 40 0.27 6.64 -10.61
N ALA A 41 0.65 6.24 -9.39
CA ALA A 41 2.06 6.15 -9.03
C ALA A 41 2.82 5.14 -9.90
N LEU A 42 2.21 3.98 -10.18
CA LEU A 42 2.76 2.97 -11.09
C LEU A 42 2.81 3.46 -12.54
N ALA A 43 1.76 4.14 -13.02
CA ALA A 43 1.71 4.69 -14.38
C ALA A 43 2.77 5.78 -14.60
N GLY A 44 3.06 6.57 -13.56
CA GLY A 44 4.15 7.54 -13.55
C GLY A 44 5.55 6.93 -13.72
N ARG A 45 5.69 5.60 -13.57
CA ARG A 45 6.91 4.85 -13.87
C ARG A 45 6.94 4.25 -15.28
N GLY A 46 5.92 4.51 -16.10
CA GLY A 46 5.81 3.97 -17.45
C GLY A 46 5.26 2.54 -17.51
N ILE A 47 4.78 1.98 -16.40
CA ILE A 47 4.20 0.63 -16.37
C ILE A 47 2.86 0.64 -17.12
N ASN A 48 2.66 -0.32 -18.03
CA ASN A 48 1.37 -0.54 -18.68
C ASN A 48 0.39 -1.21 -17.71
N ILE A 49 -0.54 -0.42 -17.17
CA ILE A 49 -1.45 -0.87 -16.10
C ILE A 49 -2.88 -0.97 -16.61
N LEU A 50 -3.50 -2.08 -16.24
CA LEU A 50 -4.95 -2.19 -16.20
C LEU A 50 -5.44 -1.80 -14.81
N GLU A 51 -6.09 -0.66 -14.68
CA GLU A 51 -6.66 -0.18 -13.42
C GLU A 51 -8.10 -0.71 -13.26
N ILE A 52 -8.34 -1.30 -12.09
CA ILE A 52 -9.67 -1.73 -11.66
C ILE A 52 -10.10 -0.81 -10.52
N GLY A 53 -11.16 -0.04 -10.72
CA GLY A 53 -11.66 0.88 -9.71
C GLY A 53 -12.58 1.96 -10.28
N PRO A 54 -13.04 2.89 -9.43
CA PRO A 54 -13.98 3.95 -9.82
C PRO A 54 -13.49 4.80 -10.99
N GLN A 55 -12.17 4.98 -11.09
CA GLN A 55 -11.51 5.79 -12.12
C GLN A 55 -10.75 4.94 -13.16
N GLY A 56 -10.80 3.61 -13.03
CA GLY A 56 -10.05 2.67 -13.88
C GLY A 56 -10.75 2.32 -15.19
N GLN A 57 -10.05 1.57 -16.05
CA GLN A 57 -10.64 1.03 -17.28
C GLN A 57 -11.71 -0.04 -16.99
N LEU A 58 -11.64 -0.67 -15.82
CA LEU A 58 -12.63 -1.62 -15.34
C LEU A 58 -13.19 -1.18 -14.01
N GLN A 59 -14.51 -1.32 -13.86
CA GLN A 59 -15.19 -1.07 -12.61
C GLN A 59 -15.51 -2.41 -11.93
N SER A 60 -15.45 -2.43 -10.60
CA SER A 60 -15.84 -3.59 -9.79
C SER A 60 -16.59 -3.13 -8.55
N VAL A 61 -17.60 -3.93 -8.14
CA VAL A 61 -18.38 -3.72 -6.92
C VAL A 61 -17.75 -4.32 -5.66
N ARG A 62 -16.67 -5.11 -5.83
CA ARG A 62 -15.94 -5.76 -4.72
C ARG A 62 -14.45 -5.87 -5.02
N TRP A 63 -13.64 -6.10 -3.99
CA TRP A 63 -12.25 -6.51 -4.16
C TRP A 63 -12.17 -7.88 -4.83
N TRP A 64 -11.30 -7.98 -5.82
CA TRP A 64 -10.95 -9.26 -6.43
C TRP A 64 -9.81 -9.88 -5.66
N THR A 65 -9.75 -11.19 -5.64
CA THR A 65 -8.66 -11.94 -5.02
C THR A 65 -7.46 -12.05 -5.97
N PRO A 66 -6.26 -12.33 -5.43
CA PRO A 66 -5.09 -12.62 -6.27
C PRO A 66 -5.34 -13.76 -7.29
N ALA A 67 -6.09 -14.79 -6.89
CA ALA A 67 -6.43 -15.91 -7.76
C ALA A 67 -7.33 -15.49 -8.93
N GLU A 68 -8.36 -14.68 -8.66
CA GLU A 68 -9.24 -14.14 -9.71
C GLU A 68 -8.48 -13.26 -10.70
N ILE A 69 -7.60 -12.40 -10.18
CA ILE A 69 -6.74 -11.54 -11.01
C ILE A 69 -5.82 -12.38 -11.89
N HIS A 70 -5.17 -13.41 -11.33
CA HIS A 70 -4.26 -14.27 -12.07
C HIS A 70 -4.96 -15.07 -13.17
N LEU A 71 -6.19 -15.53 -12.94
CA LEU A 71 -6.98 -16.25 -13.94
C LEU A 71 -7.41 -15.36 -15.10
N LEU A 72 -7.78 -14.10 -14.82
CA LEU A 72 -8.28 -13.17 -15.84
C LEU A 72 -7.17 -12.50 -16.63
N TRP A 73 -6.00 -12.25 -16.00
CA TRP A 73 -4.85 -11.61 -16.64
C TRP A 73 -3.54 -12.32 -16.29
N PRO A 74 -3.32 -13.54 -16.83
CA PRO A 74 -2.14 -14.33 -16.53
C PRO A 74 -0.83 -13.68 -17.02
N ASP A 75 -0.91 -12.73 -17.96
CA ASP A 75 0.24 -11.99 -18.49
C ASP A 75 0.56 -10.70 -17.71
N ARG A 76 -0.14 -10.43 -16.60
CA ARG A 76 0.02 -9.21 -15.80
C ARG A 76 0.46 -9.53 -14.38
N PHE A 77 1.37 -8.70 -13.86
CA PHE A 77 1.71 -8.71 -12.44
C PHE A 77 0.57 -8.07 -11.62
N ASP A 78 0.15 -8.73 -10.55
CA ASP A 78 -0.81 -8.18 -9.60
C ASP A 78 -0.15 -7.13 -8.70
N ALA A 79 -0.30 -5.87 -9.07
CA ALA A 79 0.18 -4.71 -8.34
C ALA A 79 -0.91 -4.11 -7.43
N THR A 80 -1.94 -4.87 -7.08
CA THR A 80 -3.01 -4.42 -6.17
C THR A 80 -2.48 -4.20 -4.74
N PRO A 81 -2.76 -3.05 -4.10
CA PRO A 81 -2.35 -2.81 -2.72
C PRO A 81 -2.93 -3.85 -1.76
N GLY A 82 -2.05 -4.57 -1.07
CA GLY A 82 -2.39 -5.64 -0.12
C GLY A 82 -2.38 -7.05 -0.73
N HIS A 83 -2.09 -7.20 -2.02
CA HIS A 83 -1.86 -8.50 -2.66
C HIS A 83 -0.37 -8.84 -2.85
N LEU A 84 0.52 -7.87 -2.60
CA LEU A 84 1.94 -8.07 -2.84
C LEU A 84 2.47 -9.22 -1.99
N PRO A 85 3.34 -10.09 -2.55
CA PRO A 85 4.03 -11.09 -1.77
C PRO A 85 4.93 -10.44 -0.72
N LEU A 86 5.11 -11.13 0.42
CA LEU A 86 5.83 -10.59 1.58
C LEU A 86 7.24 -10.08 1.24
N PHE A 87 7.97 -10.73 0.34
CA PHE A 87 9.32 -10.29 -0.03
C PHE A 87 9.32 -8.89 -0.68
N LEU A 88 8.30 -8.55 -1.48
CA LEU A 88 8.16 -7.20 -2.02
C LEU A 88 7.75 -6.19 -0.94
N MET A 89 6.89 -6.60 0.00
CA MET A 89 6.56 -5.75 1.15
C MET A 89 7.78 -5.46 2.03
N LEU A 90 8.70 -6.41 2.18
CA LEU A 90 9.98 -6.20 2.86
C LEU A 90 10.86 -5.19 2.12
N HIS A 91 10.94 -5.26 0.79
CA HIS A 91 11.67 -4.26 0.00
C HIS A 91 11.05 -2.86 0.11
N ILE A 92 9.72 -2.77 0.16
CA ILE A 92 9.01 -1.51 0.41
C ILE A 92 9.33 -0.99 1.82
N ALA A 93 9.33 -1.87 2.83
CA ALA A 93 9.68 -1.52 4.19
C ALA A 93 11.13 -1.00 4.30
N MET A 94 12.07 -1.60 3.57
CA MET A 94 13.45 -1.11 3.48
C MET A 94 13.50 0.28 2.86
N ALA A 95 12.83 0.51 1.72
CA ALA A 95 12.79 1.82 1.08
C ALA A 95 12.15 2.90 1.97
N ILE A 96 11.10 2.55 2.72
CA ILE A 96 10.49 3.43 3.74
C ILE A 96 11.51 3.77 4.83
N ARG A 97 12.29 2.79 5.29
CA ARG A 97 13.30 3.00 6.33
C ARG A 97 14.44 3.90 5.84
N ASP A 98 14.87 3.70 4.60
CA ASP A 98 15.92 4.51 3.98
C ASP A 98 15.47 5.98 3.84
N GLU A 99 14.21 6.21 3.44
CA GLU A 99 13.65 7.55 3.27
C GLU A 99 13.39 8.28 4.60
N LEU A 100 12.85 7.58 5.59
CA LEU A 100 12.48 8.17 6.89
C LEU A 100 13.64 8.18 7.90
N GLY A 101 14.67 7.35 7.69
CA GLY A 101 15.79 7.21 8.60
C GLY A 101 15.39 6.69 9.98
N VAL A 102 15.86 7.37 11.03
CA VAL A 102 15.49 7.05 12.41
C VAL A 102 14.27 7.88 12.79
N ILE A 103 13.15 7.22 13.06
CA ILE A 103 11.95 7.89 13.59
C ILE A 103 12.18 8.18 15.07
N GLN A 104 12.25 9.45 15.43
CA GLN A 104 12.18 9.87 16.83
C GLN A 104 10.75 10.26 17.15
N ILE A 105 10.13 9.57 18.09
CA ILE A 105 8.83 9.97 18.65
C ILE A 105 9.08 10.48 20.05
N GLU A 106 8.79 11.76 20.29
CA GLU A 106 8.79 12.28 21.65
C GLU A 106 7.66 11.62 22.44
N GLY A 107 8.00 10.96 23.55
CA GLY A 107 7.03 10.21 24.36
C GLY A 107 6.71 8.80 23.83
N ALA A 108 7.57 8.21 23.00
CA ALA A 108 7.48 6.80 22.56
C ALA A 108 7.33 5.81 23.73
N ASP A 109 7.83 6.18 24.91
CA ASP A 109 7.79 5.36 26.12
C ASP A 109 6.40 5.36 26.80
N TYR A 110 5.45 6.19 26.35
CA TYR A 110 4.10 6.22 26.90
C TYR A 110 3.19 5.19 26.22
N PRO A 111 2.54 4.29 26.99
CA PRO A 111 1.55 3.37 26.46
C PRO A 111 0.41 4.15 25.78
N GLY A 112 0.16 3.88 24.50
CA GLY A 112 -0.91 4.53 23.73
C GLY A 112 -0.45 5.60 22.73
N VAL A 113 0.83 5.99 22.74
CA VAL A 113 1.39 6.86 21.70
C VAL A 113 1.66 6.03 20.45
N GLY A 114 0.74 6.09 19.48
CA GLY A 114 0.90 5.46 18.17
C GLY A 114 1.00 6.49 17.06
N LEU A 115 1.72 6.16 15.99
CA LEU A 115 1.78 6.98 14.79
C LEU A 115 0.53 6.72 13.94
N HIS A 116 -0.27 7.75 13.73
CA HIS A 116 -1.49 7.69 12.94
C HIS A 116 -1.17 7.71 11.44
N VAL A 117 -1.62 6.68 10.71
CA VAL A 117 -1.34 6.51 9.29
C VAL A 117 -2.65 6.46 8.50
N PRO A 118 -2.88 7.38 7.54
CA PRO A 118 -4.01 7.29 6.63
C PRO A 118 -4.01 5.95 5.88
N THR A 119 -5.12 5.23 5.96
CA THR A 119 -5.18 3.82 5.55
C THR A 119 -6.33 3.57 4.59
N GLY A 120 -6.01 2.92 3.47
CA GLY A 120 -6.98 2.31 2.55
C GLY A 120 -6.92 0.79 2.68
N SER A 121 -6.01 0.15 1.94
CA SER A 121 -5.89 -1.32 1.93
C SER A 121 -5.19 -1.93 3.14
N GLY A 122 -4.52 -1.14 4.00
CA GLY A 122 -3.69 -1.61 5.11
C GLY A 122 -2.21 -1.90 4.76
N GLU A 123 -1.85 -1.94 3.47
CA GLU A 123 -0.49 -2.33 3.03
C GLU A 123 0.61 -1.40 3.57
N THR A 124 0.36 -0.09 3.57
CA THR A 124 1.31 0.88 4.11
C THR A 124 1.61 0.61 5.59
N ILE A 125 0.58 0.33 6.41
CA ILE A 125 0.78 0.04 7.83
C ILE A 125 1.58 -1.24 8.03
N MET A 126 1.28 -2.28 7.26
CA MET A 126 2.07 -3.52 7.32
C MET A 126 3.54 -3.26 6.99
N CYS A 127 3.82 -2.48 5.94
CA CYS A 127 5.20 -2.13 5.58
C CYS A 127 5.88 -1.26 6.66
N MET A 128 5.15 -0.35 7.30
CA MET A 128 5.66 0.43 8.44
C MET A 128 6.01 -0.45 9.64
N HIS A 129 5.18 -1.44 9.97
CA HIS A 129 5.48 -2.41 11.03
C HIS A 129 6.70 -3.29 10.71
N LEU A 130 6.90 -3.65 9.44
CA LEU A 130 8.11 -4.36 9.00
C LEU A 130 9.36 -3.48 9.11
N ALA A 131 9.25 -2.19 8.76
CA ALA A 131 10.37 -1.24 8.81
C ALA A 131 10.75 -0.85 10.26
N TYR A 132 9.74 -0.74 11.13
CA TYR A 132 9.83 -0.18 12.48
C TYR A 132 9.07 -1.07 13.49
N PRO A 133 9.54 -2.30 13.75
CA PRO A 133 8.80 -3.28 14.55
C PRO A 133 8.59 -2.87 16.02
N ALA A 134 9.43 -1.97 16.53
CA ALA A 134 9.31 -1.44 17.90
C ALA A 134 8.20 -0.38 18.05
N TYR A 135 7.62 0.09 16.95
CA TYR A 135 6.67 1.20 16.94
C TYR A 135 5.24 0.72 16.71
N LYS A 136 4.29 1.42 17.34
CA LYS A 136 2.85 1.20 17.14
C LYS A 136 2.34 2.13 16.04
N PHE A 137 1.80 1.58 14.96
CA PHE A 137 1.11 2.32 13.92
C PHE A 137 -0.40 2.11 14.05
N VAL A 138 -1.17 3.20 13.94
CA VAL A 138 -2.63 3.20 14.11
C VAL A 138 -3.28 3.57 12.78
N ALA A 139 -4.16 2.72 12.28
CA ALA A 139 -4.90 2.97 11.05
C ALA A 139 -5.94 4.06 11.24
N VAL A 140 -5.85 5.09 10.40
CA VAL A 140 -6.86 6.14 10.31
C VAL A 140 -7.57 5.99 8.97
N TYR A 141 -8.85 5.64 9.05
CA TYR A 141 -9.75 5.60 7.91
C TYR A 141 -10.61 6.86 7.92
N ASP A 142 -10.86 7.42 6.74
CA ASP A 142 -11.75 8.57 6.54
C ASP A 142 -12.88 8.16 5.60
N ASP A 143 -14.09 8.02 6.14
CA ASP A 143 -15.26 7.58 5.38
C ASP A 143 -15.77 8.67 4.41
N ASN A 144 -15.30 9.91 4.55
CA ASN A 144 -15.59 10.99 3.61
C ASN A 144 -14.62 11.02 2.41
N HIS A 145 -13.55 10.21 2.45
CA HIS A 145 -12.54 10.18 1.40
C HIS A 145 -12.37 8.76 0.83
N GLU A 146 -12.76 8.55 -0.43
CA GLU A 146 -12.89 7.21 -1.03
C GLU A 146 -11.62 6.35 -0.92
N SER A 147 -10.43 6.93 -1.07
CA SER A 147 -9.16 6.19 -1.01
C SER A 147 -8.77 5.71 0.40
N THR A 148 -9.42 6.21 1.44
CA THR A 148 -9.16 5.90 2.86
C THR A 148 -10.42 5.46 3.60
N ARG A 149 -11.53 5.26 2.88
CA ARG A 149 -12.77 4.73 3.44
C ARG A 149 -12.53 3.29 3.90
N TYR A 150 -13.06 2.94 5.07
CA TYR A 150 -12.95 1.57 5.56
C TYR A 150 -13.80 0.63 4.69
N PHE A 151 -13.21 -0.46 4.21
CA PHE A 151 -13.93 -1.51 3.51
C PHE A 151 -13.52 -2.87 4.09
N ALA A 152 -14.46 -3.56 4.75
CA ALA A 152 -14.16 -4.81 5.46
C ALA A 152 -13.55 -5.91 4.57
N GLY A 153 -13.92 -5.94 3.28
CA GLY A 153 -13.36 -6.88 2.32
C GLY A 153 -12.07 -6.43 1.64
N ALA A 154 -11.41 -5.36 2.11
CA ALA A 154 -10.14 -4.92 1.56
C ALA A 154 -9.01 -5.81 2.09
N PRO A 155 -7.93 -6.02 1.33
CA PRO A 155 -7.07 -7.19 1.53
C PRO A 155 -6.45 -7.33 2.93
N LEU A 156 -6.09 -6.21 3.59
CA LEU A 156 -5.45 -6.25 4.91
C LEU A 156 -6.28 -5.56 6.01
N SER A 157 -7.53 -5.19 5.74
CA SER A 157 -8.38 -4.54 6.75
C SER A 157 -8.62 -5.41 7.99
N GLY A 158 -8.74 -6.73 7.82
CA GLY A 158 -8.90 -7.67 8.94
C GLY A 158 -7.62 -7.89 9.77
N VAL A 159 -6.45 -7.58 9.22
CA VAL A 159 -5.15 -7.72 9.91
C VAL A 159 -4.79 -6.44 10.65
N VAL A 160 -4.97 -5.30 9.98
CA VAL A 160 -4.62 -3.98 10.52
C VAL A 160 -5.67 -3.48 11.53
N GLY A 161 -6.95 -3.83 11.31
CA GLY A 161 -8.07 -3.45 12.17
C GLY A 161 -8.42 -1.96 12.13
N ARG A 162 -9.56 -1.63 12.73
CA ARG A 162 -9.93 -0.27 13.17
C ARG A 162 -9.67 -0.21 14.68
N MET A 163 -8.90 0.76 15.15
CA MET A 163 -8.90 1.11 16.57
C MET A 163 -9.99 2.15 16.84
#